data_AF-A0A8H3BKC5-F1
#
_entry.id   AF-A0A8H3BKC5-F1
#
_cell.length_a   1.000
_cell.length_b   1.000
_cell.length_c   1.000
_cell.angle_alpha   90.00
_cell.angle_beta   90.00
_cell.angle_gamma   90.00
#
_symmetry.space_group_name_H-M   'P 1'
#
loop_
_entity.id
_entity.type
_entity.pdbx_description
1 polymer ?
#
loop_
_entity_poly.entity_id
_entity_poly.type
_entity_poly.pdbx_seq_one_letter_code
_entity_poly.pdbx_strand_id
1 'polypeptide(L)'
;MLNGKLPGTSDVTSFLKDFGTICDLRWFCIKGGQSVGGLPNTAIVVFDSMGAVERIFKSFATSHGIDGSFWQAYSVVAIPFRNPGPFDDIFSKRVFPRLVSKLQDNRNADHDSNQPPQPGGSRPVPGSEDHRPRVKRLRTESREGTSDVATVMGNHASTSRQTSSSIPESPEWMRARIVQLAADLQSARATLDISRLEQDLMRRDHQTELERVRLEITSQKNAAEEALSRKTAEYDTVFSGFKDVLARELALTSDMNHLREKLATSDENLRLTQSSLDEFANFGGKVKALELELEGARSRAYKLQVQNAQLEQNMNMATTELHKANSKAKQLESKVKQLEVDLVSSREKLGSTEQSLASTQRSLESMEEKCSSTYRQYESTKEKLGTCKETLENERMIMRNLKDTLTLDVYRSLGATHQSLGAFLSAIGQPPISEEGNVLPKKESD
;
A
#
# COMPACT_ATOMS: atom_id res chain seq x y z
N MET A 1 -18.68 9.55 -20.34
CA MET A 1 -18.08 10.66 -19.58
C MET A 1 -19.20 11.57 -19.11
N LEU A 2 -19.46 11.61 -17.80
CA LEU A 2 -20.51 12.44 -17.20
C LEU A 2 -20.03 13.89 -17.17
N ASN A 3 -20.56 14.74 -18.05
CA ASN A 3 -20.39 16.20 -17.99
C ASN A 3 -21.33 16.82 -16.95
N GLY A 4 -21.53 16.14 -15.82
CA GLY A 4 -22.44 16.56 -14.76
C GLY A 4 -21.86 17.74 -13.99
N LYS A 5 -22.55 18.88 -14.03
CA LYS A 5 -22.31 19.99 -13.11
C LYS A 5 -22.85 19.57 -11.75
N LEU A 6 -22.04 19.64 -10.69
CA LEU A 6 -22.55 19.36 -9.36
C LEU A 6 -23.56 20.44 -8.92
N PRO A 7 -24.53 20.08 -8.04
CA PRO A 7 -25.46 21.03 -7.43
C PRO A 7 -24.73 22.15 -6.69
N GLY A 8 -25.46 23.22 -6.35
CA GLY A 8 -24.92 24.33 -5.59
C GLY A 8 -24.35 23.88 -4.24
N THR A 9 -23.40 24.65 -3.70
CA THR A 9 -22.78 24.34 -2.41
C THR A 9 -23.81 24.31 -1.27
N SER A 10 -24.81 25.19 -1.33
CA SER A 10 -25.96 25.22 -0.42
C SER A 10 -26.75 23.92 -0.44
N ASP A 11 -27.01 23.39 -1.63
CA ASP A 11 -27.92 22.26 -1.83
C ASP A 11 -27.28 20.97 -1.34
N VAL A 12 -26.00 20.76 -1.68
CA VAL A 12 -25.21 19.63 -1.17
C VAL A 12 -25.06 19.73 0.35
N THR A 13 -24.76 20.90 0.89
CA THR A 13 -24.57 21.05 2.34
C THR A 13 -25.88 20.82 3.08
N SER A 14 -27.01 21.34 2.58
CA SER A 14 -28.32 21.14 3.20
C SER A 14 -28.70 19.67 3.19
N PHE A 15 -28.50 18.98 2.07
CA PHE A 15 -28.78 17.55 1.95
C PHE A 15 -27.90 16.71 2.89
N LEU A 16 -26.60 17.02 2.98
CA LEU A 16 -25.66 16.24 3.76
C LEU A 16 -25.76 16.46 5.27
N LYS A 17 -26.36 17.58 5.72
CA LYS A 17 -26.59 17.86 7.15
C LYS A 17 -27.49 16.83 7.83
N ASP A 18 -28.42 16.23 7.10
CA ASP A 18 -29.31 15.20 7.62
C ASP A 18 -28.57 13.89 7.98
N PHE A 19 -27.35 13.73 7.48
CA PHE A 19 -26.54 12.52 7.68
C PHE A 19 -25.49 12.64 8.79
N GLY A 20 -25.11 13.84 9.23
CA GLY A 20 -24.11 14.03 10.30
C GLY A 20 -23.38 15.37 10.24
N THR A 21 -22.45 15.59 11.17
CA THR A 21 -21.65 16.82 11.20
C THR A 21 -20.57 16.77 10.13
N ILE A 22 -20.54 17.77 9.26
CA ILE A 22 -19.55 17.89 8.19
C ILE A 22 -18.32 18.62 8.74
N CYS A 23 -17.16 17.94 8.79
CA CYS A 23 -15.88 18.51 9.21
C CYS A 23 -15.22 19.35 8.11
N ASP A 24 -15.28 18.87 6.86
CA ASP A 24 -14.77 19.59 5.69
C ASP A 24 -15.55 19.19 4.44
N LEU A 25 -15.81 20.16 3.57
CA LEU A 25 -16.47 19.96 2.28
C LEU A 25 -15.70 20.75 1.22
N ARG A 26 -15.25 20.07 0.17
CA ARG A 26 -14.47 20.69 -0.91
C ARG A 26 -14.92 20.25 -2.27
N TRP A 27 -14.70 21.15 -3.22
CA TRP A 27 -15.16 21.05 -4.58
C TRP A 27 -13.95 21.04 -5.50
N PHE A 28 -13.94 20.10 -6.44
CA PHE A 28 -12.86 19.88 -7.38
C PHE A 28 -13.44 19.72 -8.78
N CYS A 29 -12.71 20.22 -9.76
CA CYS A 29 -12.90 19.82 -11.16
C CYS A 29 -11.82 18.78 -11.48
N ILE A 30 -12.24 17.53 -11.71
CA ILE A 30 -11.35 16.40 -11.95
C ILE A 30 -11.60 15.87 -13.36
N LYS A 31 -10.55 15.89 -14.19
CA LYS A 31 -10.56 15.34 -15.55
C LYS A 31 -9.35 14.43 -15.72
N GLY A 32 -9.57 13.18 -16.14
CA GLY A 32 -8.50 12.20 -16.30
C GLY A 32 -7.73 11.90 -15.00
N GLY A 33 -8.39 12.00 -13.83
CA GLY A 33 -7.77 11.78 -12.52
C GLY A 33 -6.93 12.94 -12.00
N GLN A 34 -6.82 14.05 -12.72
CA GLN A 34 -6.09 15.24 -12.26
C GLN A 34 -7.05 16.39 -11.92
N SER A 35 -6.68 17.18 -10.91
CA SER A 35 -7.39 18.42 -10.57
C SER A 35 -7.04 19.50 -11.58
N VAL A 36 -8.04 19.95 -12.33
CA VAL A 36 -7.92 21.01 -13.32
C VAL A 36 -8.77 22.22 -12.92
N GLY A 37 -8.51 23.39 -13.50
CA GLY A 37 -9.41 24.54 -13.34
C GLY A 37 -10.72 24.32 -14.10
N GLY A 38 -11.86 24.72 -13.52
CA GLY A 38 -13.17 24.64 -14.17
C GLY A 38 -14.32 24.51 -13.18
N LEU A 39 -15.53 24.27 -13.72
CA LEU A 39 -16.71 24.00 -12.90
C LEU A 39 -16.52 22.69 -12.11
N PRO A 40 -16.80 22.67 -10.81
CA PRO A 40 -16.59 21.50 -9.99
C PRO A 40 -17.54 20.37 -10.42
N ASN A 41 -16.97 19.18 -10.59
CA ASN A 41 -17.67 17.95 -10.93
C ASN A 41 -17.48 16.86 -9.87
N THR A 42 -16.63 17.09 -8.86
CA THR A 42 -16.40 16.18 -7.74
C THR A 42 -16.40 16.97 -6.42
N ALA A 43 -17.06 16.44 -5.39
CA ALA A 43 -16.98 16.97 -4.04
C ALA A 43 -16.40 15.89 -3.09
N ILE A 44 -15.48 16.30 -2.22
CA ILE A 44 -14.97 15.45 -1.14
C ILE A 44 -15.55 15.98 0.16
N VAL A 45 -16.20 15.09 0.90
CA VAL A 45 -16.86 15.40 2.17
C VAL A 45 -16.27 14.54 3.27
N VAL A 46 -15.93 15.17 4.38
CA VAL A 46 -15.37 14.52 5.57
C VAL A 46 -16.36 14.70 6.71
N PHE A 47 -16.80 13.60 7.29
CA PHE A 47 -17.71 13.58 8.44
C PHE A 47 -16.95 13.35 9.74
N ASP A 48 -17.56 13.75 10.85
CA ASP A 48 -17.07 13.49 12.21
C ASP A 48 -17.17 12.01 12.61
N SER A 49 -18.14 11.29 12.04
CA SER A 49 -18.48 9.93 12.41
C SER A 49 -18.57 9.01 11.19
N MET A 50 -18.04 7.79 11.34
CA MET A 50 -18.18 6.73 10.34
C MET A 50 -19.65 6.37 10.09
N GLY A 51 -20.51 6.48 11.11
CA GLY A 51 -21.95 6.21 10.96
C GLY A 51 -22.64 7.16 9.99
N ALA A 52 -22.17 8.41 9.85
CA ALA A 52 -22.69 9.36 8.86
C ALA A 52 -22.40 8.87 7.43
N VAL A 53 -21.18 8.38 7.21
CA VAL A 53 -20.72 7.82 5.93
C VAL A 53 -21.57 6.60 5.55
N GLU A 54 -21.81 5.68 6.49
CA GLU A 54 -22.65 4.51 6.25
C GLU A 54 -24.10 4.87 5.92
N ARG A 55 -24.69 5.86 6.60
CA ARG A 55 -26.05 6.35 6.29
C ARG A 55 -26.14 6.95 4.90
N ILE A 56 -25.11 7.65 4.43
CA ILE A 56 -25.05 8.19 3.07
C ILE A 56 -25.03 7.06 2.04
N PHE A 57 -24.18 6.05 2.23
CA PHE A 57 -24.13 4.91 1.30
C PHE A 57 -25.41 4.10 1.31
N LYS A 58 -26.05 3.95 2.48
CA LYS A 58 -27.36 3.32 2.59
C LYS A 58 -28.43 4.13 1.86
N SER A 59 -28.44 5.46 1.99
CA SER A 59 -29.34 6.35 1.25
C SER A 59 -29.10 6.26 -0.26
N PHE A 60 -27.84 6.29 -0.70
CA PHE A 60 -27.49 6.14 -2.11
C PHE A 60 -27.97 4.79 -2.66
N ALA A 61 -27.68 3.68 -1.98
CA ALA A 61 -28.08 2.34 -2.41
C ALA A 61 -29.61 2.15 -2.46
N THR A 62 -30.33 2.70 -1.48
CA THR A 62 -31.81 2.62 -1.42
C THR A 62 -32.50 3.57 -2.38
N SER A 63 -31.81 4.62 -2.85
CA SER A 63 -32.35 5.61 -3.78
C SER A 63 -32.28 5.21 -5.25
N HIS A 64 -31.63 4.11 -5.59
CA HIS A 64 -31.61 3.59 -6.95
C HIS A 64 -33.03 3.21 -7.41
N GLY A 65 -33.65 4.09 -8.20
CA GLY A 65 -35.00 3.89 -8.76
C GLY A 65 -36.10 4.73 -8.10
N ILE A 66 -35.77 5.60 -7.14
CA ILE A 66 -36.74 6.56 -6.58
C ILE A 66 -36.63 7.88 -7.35
N ASP A 67 -37.56 8.09 -8.28
CA ASP A 67 -37.69 9.33 -9.04
C ASP A 67 -37.80 10.52 -8.10
N GLY A 68 -36.96 11.54 -8.33
CA GLY A 68 -36.87 12.74 -7.50
C GLY A 68 -35.91 12.64 -6.30
N SER A 69 -35.24 11.50 -6.09
CA SER A 69 -34.16 11.43 -5.09
C SER A 69 -33.03 12.41 -5.44
N PHE A 70 -32.35 12.97 -4.43
CA PHE A 70 -31.23 13.90 -4.63
C PHE A 70 -30.16 13.31 -5.56
N TRP A 71 -29.83 12.03 -5.38
CA TRP A 71 -28.85 11.31 -6.18
C TRP A 71 -29.24 11.22 -7.66
N GLN A 72 -30.50 10.95 -7.96
CA GLN A 72 -31.01 10.86 -9.33
C GLN A 72 -31.24 12.24 -9.95
N ALA A 73 -31.84 13.17 -9.21
CA ALA A 73 -32.15 14.53 -9.66
C ALA A 73 -30.90 15.29 -10.12
N TYR A 74 -29.77 15.08 -9.42
CA TYR A 74 -28.49 15.71 -9.76
C TYR A 74 -27.48 14.77 -10.40
N SER A 75 -27.85 13.51 -10.68
CA SER A 75 -26.96 12.48 -11.23
C SER A 75 -25.63 12.36 -10.46
N VAL A 76 -25.71 12.40 -9.13
CA VAL A 76 -24.55 12.35 -8.22
C VAL A 76 -24.33 10.91 -7.77
N VAL A 77 -23.06 10.48 -7.79
CA VAL A 77 -22.64 9.16 -7.30
C VAL A 77 -21.77 9.35 -6.07
N ALA A 78 -22.10 8.65 -4.97
CA ALA A 78 -21.26 8.57 -3.79
C ALA A 78 -20.26 7.43 -3.93
N ILE A 79 -18.97 7.68 -3.66
CA ILE A 79 -17.91 6.67 -3.74
C ILE A 79 -17.15 6.66 -2.41
N PRO A 80 -16.98 5.50 -1.75
CA PRO A 80 -16.23 5.44 -0.49
C PRO A 80 -14.74 5.60 -0.78
N PHE A 81 -14.07 6.35 0.09
CA PHE A 81 -12.62 6.50 0.07
C PHE A 81 -11.98 5.27 0.72
N ARG A 82 -11.99 4.12 0.03
CA ARG A 82 -11.41 2.85 0.52
C ARG A 82 -10.33 2.26 -0.38
N ASN A 83 -10.25 2.69 -1.64
CA ASN A 83 -9.26 2.19 -2.59
C ASN A 83 -8.29 3.30 -3.00
N PRO A 84 -6.97 3.05 -3.04
CA PRO A 84 -5.98 4.00 -3.55
C PRO A 84 -6.26 4.24 -5.03
N GLY A 85 -6.97 5.32 -5.31
CA GLY A 85 -7.35 5.75 -6.64
C GLY A 85 -6.77 7.12 -6.96
N PRO A 86 -7.14 7.72 -8.10
CA PRO A 86 -6.65 9.04 -8.51
C PRO A 86 -7.00 10.16 -7.51
N PHE A 87 -7.94 9.92 -6.60
CA PHE A 87 -8.32 10.86 -5.55
C PHE A 87 -7.40 10.83 -4.33
N ASP A 88 -6.53 9.82 -4.21
CA ASP A 88 -5.66 9.64 -3.05
C ASP A 88 -4.60 10.74 -2.94
N ASP A 89 -3.99 11.08 -4.08
CA ASP A 89 -3.03 12.18 -4.16
C ASP A 89 -3.67 13.54 -3.83
N ILE A 90 -4.90 13.76 -4.32
CA ILE A 90 -5.65 15.01 -4.07
C ILE A 90 -6.04 15.11 -2.60
N PHE A 91 -6.55 14.03 -2.01
CA PHE A 91 -6.93 13.99 -0.61
C PHE A 91 -5.72 14.22 0.29
N SER A 92 -4.65 13.44 0.10
CA SER A 92 -3.45 13.48 0.92
C SER A 92 -2.70 14.81 0.82
N LYS A 93 -2.66 15.45 -0.36
CA LYS A 93 -1.95 16.73 -0.53
C LYS A 93 -2.77 17.97 -0.21
N ARG A 94 -4.10 17.95 -0.42
CA ARG A 94 -4.93 19.17 -0.33
C ARG A 94 -5.97 19.17 0.78
N VAL A 95 -6.51 18.00 1.13
CA VAL A 95 -7.59 17.88 2.13
C VAL A 95 -6.98 17.56 3.48
N PHE A 96 -6.15 16.52 3.56
CA PHE A 96 -5.57 16.01 4.80
C PHE A 96 -4.75 17.03 5.59
N PRO A 97 -3.82 17.82 5.01
CA PRO A 97 -3.01 18.76 5.79
C PRO A 97 -3.86 19.81 6.49
N ARG A 98 -4.96 20.22 5.86
CA ARG A 98 -5.88 21.21 6.44
C ARG A 98 -6.83 20.62 7.47
N LEU A 99 -7.21 19.36 7.35
CA LEU A 99 -7.93 18.66 8.42
C LEU A 99 -7.07 18.63 9.67
N VAL A 100 -5.78 18.31 9.53
CA VAL A 100 -4.82 18.31 10.64
C VAL A 100 -4.69 19.71 11.24
N SER A 101 -4.57 20.76 10.42
CA SER A 101 -4.54 22.15 10.93
C SER A 101 -5.82 22.53 11.68
N LYS A 102 -7.01 22.26 11.11
CA LYS A 102 -8.29 22.57 11.77
C LYS A 102 -8.48 21.81 13.09
N LEU A 103 -8.04 20.55 13.15
CA LEU A 103 -8.08 19.76 14.39
C LEU A 103 -7.12 20.30 15.46
N GLN A 104 -5.95 20.81 15.05
CA GLN A 104 -5.01 21.47 15.96
C GLN A 104 -5.55 22.82 16.44
N ASP A 105 -6.15 23.63 15.55
CA ASP A 105 -6.73 24.92 15.91
C ASP A 105 -7.89 24.77 16.91
N ASN A 106 -8.77 23.77 16.73
CA ASN A 106 -9.84 23.50 17.69
C ASN A 106 -9.33 23.02 19.06
N ARG A 107 -8.23 22.24 19.12
CA ARG A 107 -7.63 21.83 20.40
C ARG A 107 -7.02 23.00 21.16
N ASN A 108 -6.54 24.01 20.46
CA ASN A 108 -5.98 25.21 21.08
C ASN A 108 -7.09 26.18 21.54
N ALA A 109 -8.24 26.19 20.86
CA ALA A 109 -9.40 27.01 21.26
C ALA A 109 -10.03 26.53 22.59
N ASP A 110 -10.02 25.22 22.87
CA ASP A 110 -10.58 24.68 24.12
C ASP A 110 -9.65 24.83 25.34
N HIS A 111 -8.36 25.13 25.14
CA HIS A 111 -7.41 25.34 26.23
C HIS A 111 -7.32 26.77 26.76
N ASP A 112 -7.95 27.75 26.08
CA ASP A 112 -7.87 29.17 26.47
C ASP A 112 -9.11 29.68 27.25
N SER A 113 -10.09 28.82 27.53
CA SER A 113 -11.36 29.22 28.18
C SER A 113 -11.52 28.83 29.65
N ASN A 114 -10.54 28.17 30.29
CA ASN A 114 -10.62 27.74 31.70
C ASN A 114 -9.43 28.21 32.53
N GLN A 115 -9.02 29.48 32.40
CA GLN A 115 -8.21 30.12 33.43
C GLN A 115 -9.15 30.63 34.55
N PRO A 116 -9.01 30.16 35.80
CA PRO A 116 -9.81 30.69 36.91
C PRO A 116 -9.51 32.18 37.11
N PRO A 117 -10.48 33.00 37.54
CA PRO A 117 -10.23 34.41 37.83
C PRO A 117 -9.16 34.52 38.91
N GLN A 118 -8.02 35.13 38.57
CA GLN A 118 -7.01 35.48 39.56
C GLN A 118 -7.64 36.44 40.59
N PRO A 119 -7.49 36.17 41.90
CA PRO A 119 -7.88 37.14 42.91
C PRO A 119 -6.91 38.33 42.86
N GLY A 120 -7.48 39.53 42.77
CA GLY A 120 -6.76 40.78 42.63
C GLY A 120 -5.67 40.98 43.68
N GLY A 121 -4.44 41.19 43.19
CA GLY A 121 -3.31 41.64 43.99
C GLY A 121 -3.61 42.99 44.62
N SER A 122 -3.77 42.99 45.94
CA SER A 122 -3.76 44.20 46.75
C SER A 122 -2.31 44.55 47.11
N ARG A 123 -1.93 45.75 46.70
CA ARG A 123 -0.73 46.54 46.99
C ARG A 123 -0.18 46.35 48.43
N PRO A 124 1.14 46.31 48.63
CA PRO A 124 1.74 46.50 49.94
C PRO A 124 1.89 48.00 50.23
N VAL A 125 1.32 48.45 51.35
CA VAL A 125 1.64 49.74 51.99
C VAL A 125 2.48 49.42 53.24
N PRO A 126 3.60 50.13 53.47
CA PRO A 126 4.45 49.95 54.64
C PRO A 126 4.06 50.88 55.79
N GLY A 127 4.21 50.39 57.02
CA GLY A 127 4.07 51.14 58.27
C GLY A 127 3.34 50.29 59.31
N SER A 128 3.57 50.40 60.61
CA SER A 128 4.51 51.13 61.45
C SER A 128 4.25 50.59 62.87
N GLU A 129 5.26 50.62 63.72
CA GLU A 129 5.17 50.66 65.20
C GLU A 129 4.60 49.46 65.98
N ASP A 130 5.53 48.79 66.67
CA ASP A 130 5.72 48.90 68.12
C ASP A 130 4.46 48.88 69.01
N HIS A 131 4.35 47.86 69.88
CA HIS A 131 4.16 48.05 71.34
C HIS A 131 4.16 46.72 72.12
N ARG A 132 5.14 46.62 73.02
CA ARG A 132 5.05 45.90 74.32
C ARG A 132 3.94 46.53 75.19
N PRO A 133 3.35 45.82 76.18
CA PRO A 133 3.95 45.72 77.54
C PRO A 133 3.68 44.35 78.23
N ARG A 134 4.48 43.80 79.16
CA ARG A 134 4.98 44.19 80.50
C ARG A 134 3.97 44.02 81.68
N VAL A 135 4.30 43.06 82.55
CA VAL A 135 4.16 42.96 84.04
C VAL A 135 2.77 42.72 84.66
N LYS A 136 2.62 41.67 85.51
CA LYS A 136 2.61 41.76 86.99
C LYS A 136 2.36 40.43 87.73
N ARG A 137 3.08 40.34 88.85
CA ARG A 137 3.02 39.37 89.96
C ARG A 137 1.63 39.29 90.60
N LEU A 138 1.34 38.17 91.27
CA LEU A 138 0.67 38.19 92.57
C LEU A 138 1.47 37.36 93.59
N ARG A 139 1.64 37.96 94.77
CA ARG A 139 2.35 37.51 95.98
C ARG A 139 1.36 37.75 97.12
N THR A 140 1.20 36.77 98.00
CA THR A 140 0.56 36.83 99.34
C THR A 140 0.86 35.47 99.97
N GLU A 141 1.68 35.26 101.01
CA GLU A 141 1.91 35.95 102.29
C GLU A 141 0.69 35.93 103.23
N SER A 142 0.72 35.03 104.23
CA SER A 142 0.32 35.18 105.65
C SER A 142 0.11 33.77 106.24
N ARG A 143 0.75 33.33 107.34
CA ARG A 143 0.89 33.86 108.71
C ARG A 143 -0.29 33.44 109.60
N GLU A 144 -0.03 32.46 110.47
CA GLU A 144 -0.55 32.29 111.84
C GLU A 144 0.30 31.17 112.47
N GLY A 145 1.03 31.36 113.57
CA GLY A 145 0.51 31.66 114.92
C GLY A 145 -0.03 30.34 115.48
N THR A 146 0.52 29.69 116.51
CA THR A 146 0.63 30.14 117.91
C THR A 146 1.37 29.01 118.68
N SER A 147 2.41 29.31 119.47
CA SER A 147 2.34 29.54 120.92
C SER A 147 2.02 28.28 121.74
N ASP A 148 3.05 27.55 122.16
CA ASP A 148 3.05 26.81 123.43
C ASP A 148 3.71 27.72 124.48
N VAL A 149 2.88 28.51 125.16
CA VAL A 149 3.18 29.13 126.45
C VAL A 149 2.17 28.57 127.43
N ALA A 150 2.59 27.54 128.19
CA ALA A 150 1.91 27.18 129.43
C ALA A 150 2.35 28.17 130.51
N THR A 151 1.48 29.14 130.75
CA THR A 151 1.45 30.02 131.91
C THR A 151 1.21 29.19 133.17
N VAL A 152 2.16 29.19 134.11
CA VAL A 152 1.86 29.11 135.54
C VAL A 152 2.60 30.28 136.21
N MET A 153 2.08 31.49 136.00
CA MET A 153 2.14 32.52 137.03
C MET A 153 1.06 32.12 138.05
N GLY A 154 1.39 31.86 139.29
CA GLY A 154 1.90 32.87 140.21
C GLY A 154 0.71 33.40 140.98
N ASN A 155 0.83 33.50 142.31
CA ASN A 155 0.76 34.80 142.98
C ASN A 155 0.57 34.70 144.50
N HIS A 156 1.48 35.40 145.18
CA HIS A 156 1.25 36.34 146.27
C HIS A 156 0.52 35.84 147.53
N ALA A 157 1.16 36.01 148.70
CA ALA A 157 1.14 37.30 149.39
C ALA A 157 1.79 37.18 150.77
N SER A 158 2.94 37.83 150.93
CA SER A 158 3.39 38.35 152.22
C SER A 158 2.43 39.44 152.69
N THR A 159 2.00 39.40 153.94
CA THR A 159 1.73 40.55 154.83
C THR A 159 1.21 39.97 156.15
N SER A 160 1.94 40.13 157.26
CA SER A 160 1.94 41.32 158.10
C SER A 160 1.06 41.12 159.34
N ARG A 161 1.76 40.87 160.45
CA ARG A 161 1.58 41.46 161.79
C ARG A 161 0.28 41.28 162.58
N GLN A 162 0.53 40.76 163.79
CA GLN A 162 0.25 41.37 165.10
C GLN A 162 -1.02 40.99 165.87
N THR A 163 -0.72 40.68 167.14
CA THR A 163 -1.43 41.06 168.36
C THR A 163 -2.76 40.38 168.64
N SER A 164 -2.66 39.36 169.49
CA SER A 164 -3.65 39.02 170.51
C SER A 164 -3.90 40.22 171.43
N SER A 165 -5.06 40.87 171.28
CA SER A 165 -5.66 41.67 172.35
C SER A 165 -7.13 41.31 172.50
N SER A 166 -7.48 40.88 173.71
CA SER A 166 -8.75 41.09 174.42
C SER A 166 -10.06 41.01 173.65
N ILE A 167 -10.82 39.98 174.03
CA ILE A 167 -12.27 39.81 173.95
C ILE A 167 -13.02 41.13 174.22
N PRO A 168 -14.06 41.44 173.44
CA PRO A 168 -15.24 42.10 174.00
C PRO A 168 -16.54 41.37 173.64
N GLU A 169 -17.34 41.14 174.68
CA GLU A 169 -18.72 40.67 174.62
C GLU A 169 -19.64 41.79 174.10
N SER A 170 -20.18 41.64 172.87
CA SER A 170 -21.32 42.44 172.42
C SER A 170 -22.11 41.75 171.30
N PRO A 171 -23.44 41.54 171.41
CA PRO A 171 -24.24 40.73 170.48
C PRO A 171 -24.35 41.26 169.03
N GLU A 172 -23.72 42.40 168.70
CA GLU A 172 -23.69 42.96 167.35
C GLU A 172 -22.71 42.24 166.40
N TRP A 173 -21.63 41.63 166.91
CA TRP A 173 -20.66 40.92 166.07
C TRP A 173 -21.27 39.68 165.40
N MET A 174 -22.23 39.01 166.05
CA MET A 174 -22.94 37.87 165.46
C MET A 174 -23.84 38.30 164.30
N ARG A 175 -24.51 39.46 164.38
CA ARG A 175 -25.34 39.96 163.28
C ARG A 175 -24.50 40.35 162.08
N ALA A 176 -23.38 41.05 162.29
CA ALA A 176 -22.42 41.36 161.23
C ALA A 176 -21.84 40.08 160.61
N ARG A 177 -21.56 39.06 161.43
CA ARG A 177 -21.06 37.76 160.94
C ARG A 177 -22.09 37.00 160.11
N ILE A 178 -23.38 37.03 160.45
CA ILE A 178 -24.45 36.40 159.67
C ILE A 178 -24.61 37.10 158.31
N VAL A 179 -24.59 38.44 158.28
CA VAL A 179 -24.65 39.20 157.01
C VAL A 179 -23.42 38.92 156.15
N GLN A 180 -22.23 38.85 156.75
CA GLN A 180 -21.01 38.46 156.04
C GLN A 180 -21.11 37.06 155.45
N LEU A 181 -21.56 36.06 156.23
CA LEU A 181 -21.72 34.70 155.74
C LEU A 181 -22.80 34.59 154.67
N ALA A 182 -23.88 35.38 154.73
CA ALA A 182 -24.88 35.43 153.68
C ALA A 182 -24.33 36.02 152.38
N ALA A 183 -23.51 37.07 152.46
CA ALA A 183 -22.79 37.65 151.33
C ALA A 183 -21.76 36.67 150.74
N ASP A 184 -21.00 35.96 151.60
CA ASP A 184 -20.04 34.94 151.18
C ASP A 184 -20.74 33.77 150.46
N LEU A 185 -21.92 33.35 150.92
CA LEU A 185 -22.71 32.27 150.30
C LEU A 185 -23.31 32.71 148.95
N GLN A 186 -23.77 33.96 148.84
CA GLN A 186 -24.20 34.53 147.56
C GLN A 186 -23.03 34.66 146.58
N SER A 187 -21.86 35.08 147.06
CA SER A 187 -20.62 35.13 146.29
C SER A 187 -20.24 33.75 145.77
N ALA A 188 -20.23 32.73 146.64
CA ALA A 188 -19.94 31.35 146.25
C ALA A 188 -20.94 30.77 145.23
N ARG A 189 -22.22 31.12 145.33
CA ARG A 189 -23.23 30.74 144.32
C ARG A 189 -22.97 31.42 142.98
N ALA A 190 -22.67 32.72 142.99
CA ALA A 190 -22.30 33.44 141.77
C ALA A 190 -21.04 32.85 141.12
N THR A 191 -20.03 32.47 141.92
CA THR A 191 -18.83 31.80 141.39
C THR A 191 -19.14 30.44 140.78
N LEU A 192 -19.99 29.63 141.43
CA LEU A 192 -20.40 28.34 140.88
C LEU A 192 -21.21 28.47 139.57
N ASP A 193 -22.12 29.46 139.49
CA ASP A 193 -22.89 29.72 138.29
C ASP A 193 -22.00 30.22 137.13
N ILE A 194 -20.99 31.04 137.44
CA ILE A 194 -19.98 31.47 136.46
C ILE A 194 -19.17 30.27 135.97
N SER A 195 -18.64 29.43 136.85
CA SER A 195 -17.89 28.23 136.44
C SER A 195 -18.75 27.24 135.64
N ARG A 196 -20.04 27.13 135.95
CA ARG A 196 -20.98 26.30 135.18
C ARG A 196 -21.21 26.87 133.78
N LEU A 197 -21.36 28.19 133.65
CA LEU A 197 -21.46 28.87 132.36
C LEU A 197 -20.18 28.73 131.53
N GLU A 198 -19.01 28.85 132.14
CA GLU A 198 -17.72 28.61 131.48
C GLU A 198 -17.62 27.16 130.98
N GLN A 199 -18.06 26.18 131.78
CA GLN A 199 -18.05 24.78 131.38
C GLN A 199 -19.06 24.49 130.25
N ASP A 200 -20.24 25.13 130.27
CA ASP A 200 -21.23 25.05 129.20
C ASP A 200 -20.72 25.73 127.90
N LEU A 201 -19.99 26.84 128.02
CA LEU A 201 -19.36 27.53 126.90
C LEU A 201 -18.27 26.65 126.27
N MET A 202 -17.38 26.08 127.08
CA MET A 202 -16.34 25.16 126.61
C MET A 202 -16.92 23.91 125.92
N ARG A 203 -18.04 23.37 126.43
CA ARG A 203 -18.75 22.28 125.76
C ARG A 203 -19.35 22.70 124.42
N ARG A 204 -19.94 23.88 124.34
CA ARG A 204 -20.50 24.42 123.09
C ARG A 204 -19.40 24.68 122.05
N ASP A 205 -18.31 25.32 122.45
CA ASP A 205 -17.17 25.61 121.57
C ASP A 205 -16.56 24.31 121.02
N HIS A 206 -16.36 23.31 121.90
CA HIS A 206 -15.86 22.01 121.48
C HIS A 206 -16.83 21.32 120.49
N GLN A 207 -18.14 21.42 120.70
CA GLN A 207 -19.13 20.83 119.81
C GLN A 207 -19.17 21.54 118.44
N THR A 208 -19.07 22.86 118.40
CA THR A 208 -18.99 23.61 117.14
C THR A 208 -17.70 23.31 116.38
N GLU A 209 -16.58 23.13 117.09
CA GLU A 209 -15.32 22.74 116.45
C GLU A 209 -15.38 21.31 115.91
N LEU A 210 -16.03 20.39 116.63
CA LEU A 210 -16.26 19.03 116.14
C LEU A 210 -17.13 19.01 114.87
N GLU A 211 -18.18 19.83 114.81
CA GLU A 211 -19.02 19.98 113.62
C GLU A 211 -18.26 20.61 112.45
N ARG A 212 -17.41 21.60 112.73
CA ARG A 212 -16.52 22.22 111.73
C ARG A 212 -15.54 21.21 111.15
N VAL A 213 -14.87 20.42 111.99
CA VAL A 213 -13.95 19.36 111.57
C VAL A 213 -14.68 18.31 110.74
N ARG A 214 -15.90 17.93 111.13
CA ARG A 214 -16.71 16.97 110.37
C ARG A 214 -17.08 17.50 108.99
N LEU A 215 -17.48 18.77 108.88
CA LEU A 215 -17.77 19.41 107.60
C LEU A 215 -16.52 19.50 106.72
N GLU A 216 -15.38 19.86 107.29
CA GLU A 216 -14.10 19.92 106.58
C GLU A 216 -13.70 18.54 106.03
N ILE A 217 -13.83 17.49 106.83
CA ILE A 217 -13.58 16.10 106.39
C ILE A 217 -14.51 15.72 105.23
N THR A 218 -15.80 16.06 105.30
CA THR A 218 -16.73 15.78 104.20
C THR A 218 -16.41 16.59 102.93
N SER A 219 -15.97 17.84 103.08
CA SER A 219 -15.54 18.68 101.96
C SER A 219 -14.31 18.10 101.28
N GLN A 220 -13.29 17.71 102.04
CA GLN A 220 -12.08 17.08 101.52
C GLN A 220 -12.36 15.74 100.85
N LYS A 221 -13.25 14.92 101.43
CA LYS A 221 -13.70 13.66 100.81
C LYS A 221 -14.36 13.92 99.46
N ASN A 222 -15.29 14.88 99.38
CA ASN A 222 -15.97 15.20 98.13
C ASN A 222 -14.99 15.74 97.08
N ALA A 223 -14.03 16.58 97.47
CA ALA A 223 -12.99 17.08 96.57
C ALA A 223 -12.10 15.95 96.04
N ALA A 224 -11.78 14.95 96.86
CA ALA A 224 -11.01 13.76 96.46
C ALA A 224 -11.80 12.86 95.49
N GLU A 225 -13.10 12.63 95.75
CA GLU A 225 -13.97 11.87 94.84
C GLU A 225 -14.14 12.58 93.48
N GLU A 226 -14.28 13.90 93.47
CA GLU A 226 -14.36 14.66 92.23
C GLU A 226 -13.05 14.60 91.43
N ALA A 227 -11.91 14.69 92.11
CA ALA A 227 -10.59 14.53 91.48
C ALA A 227 -10.42 13.14 90.86
N LEU A 228 -10.90 12.09 91.54
CA LEU A 228 -10.85 10.72 91.02
C LEU A 228 -11.77 10.55 89.81
N SER A 229 -12.98 11.13 89.85
CA SER A 229 -13.92 11.14 88.73
C SER A 229 -13.36 11.87 87.49
N ARG A 230 -12.62 12.97 87.68
CA ARG A 230 -11.94 13.66 86.57
C ARG A 230 -10.84 12.78 85.98
N LYS A 231 -10.07 12.08 86.81
CA LYS A 231 -9.01 11.18 86.35
C LYS A 231 -9.55 9.98 85.56
N THR A 232 -10.68 9.41 85.97
CA THR A 232 -11.33 8.35 85.18
C THR A 232 -11.87 8.87 83.85
N ALA A 233 -12.47 10.06 83.81
CA ALA A 233 -12.93 10.67 82.57
C ALA A 233 -11.77 11.01 81.60
N GLU A 234 -10.64 11.50 82.13
CA GLU A 234 -9.41 11.71 81.35
C GLU A 234 -8.90 10.37 80.78
N TYR A 235 -8.88 9.31 81.60
CA TYR A 235 -8.46 7.98 81.16
C TYR A 235 -9.36 7.43 80.04
N ASP A 236 -10.68 7.52 80.20
CA ASP A 236 -11.64 7.05 79.18
C ASP A 236 -11.51 7.83 77.87
N THR A 237 -11.27 9.14 77.95
CA THR A 237 -11.05 10.00 76.78
C THR A 237 -9.78 9.58 76.03
N VAL A 238 -8.68 9.36 76.75
CA VAL A 238 -7.41 8.92 76.16
C VAL A 238 -7.55 7.51 75.59
N PHE A 239 -8.24 6.61 76.29
CA PHE A 239 -8.45 5.23 75.85
C PHE A 239 -9.31 5.15 74.60
N SER A 240 -10.36 5.97 74.50
CA SER A 240 -11.16 6.10 73.27
C SER A 240 -10.32 6.64 72.11
N GLY A 241 -9.50 7.67 72.36
CA GLY A 241 -8.58 8.20 71.36
C GLY A 241 -7.59 7.16 70.85
N PHE A 242 -7.10 6.28 71.73
CA PHE A 242 -6.20 5.19 71.35
C PHE A 242 -6.89 4.13 70.48
N LYS A 243 -8.14 3.79 70.78
CA LYS A 243 -8.95 2.90 69.93
C LYS A 243 -9.17 3.47 68.53
N ASP A 244 -9.44 4.77 68.42
CA ASP A 244 -9.63 5.44 67.13
C ASP A 244 -8.34 5.50 66.29
N VAL A 245 -7.19 5.61 66.95
CA VAL A 245 -5.88 5.53 66.28
C VAL A 245 -5.62 4.11 65.76
N LEU A 246 -5.87 3.07 66.57
CA LEU A 246 -5.73 1.68 66.15
C LEU A 246 -6.66 1.32 64.98
N ALA A 247 -7.91 1.80 65.00
CA ALA A 247 -8.85 1.60 63.90
C ALA A 247 -8.35 2.24 62.59
N ARG A 248 -7.75 3.44 62.67
CA ARG A 248 -7.13 4.10 61.52
C ARG A 248 -5.91 3.36 61.01
N GLU A 249 -5.05 2.85 61.89
CA GLU A 249 -3.87 2.07 61.51
C GLU A 249 -4.26 0.76 60.78
N LEU A 250 -5.28 0.06 61.28
CA LEU A 250 -5.83 -1.12 60.61
C LEU A 250 -6.39 -0.80 59.21
N ALA A 251 -7.14 0.30 59.07
CA ALA A 251 -7.64 0.74 57.77
C ALA A 251 -6.49 1.06 56.79
N LEU A 252 -5.47 1.77 57.26
CA LEU A 252 -4.29 2.13 56.46
C LEU A 252 -3.50 0.89 56.01
N THR A 253 -3.43 -0.13 56.87
CA THR A 253 -2.80 -1.42 56.56
C THR A 253 -3.59 -2.17 55.48
N SER A 254 -4.93 -2.15 55.55
CA SER A 254 -5.80 -2.70 54.51
C SER A 254 -5.59 -2.01 53.15
N ASP A 255 -5.54 -0.68 53.15
CA ASP A 255 -5.29 0.11 51.93
C ASP A 255 -3.91 -0.18 51.34
N MET A 256 -2.88 -0.30 52.18
CA MET A 256 -1.54 -0.68 51.77
C MET A 256 -1.49 -2.06 51.11
N ASN A 257 -2.25 -3.03 51.64
CA ASN A 257 -2.36 -4.36 51.06
C ASN A 257 -3.09 -4.31 49.70
N HIS A 258 -4.16 -3.51 49.58
CA HIS A 258 -4.87 -3.34 48.31
C HIS A 258 -4.00 -2.67 47.24
N LEU A 259 -3.20 -1.66 47.62
CA LEU A 259 -2.24 -1.03 46.72
C LEU A 259 -1.12 -1.99 46.29
N ARG A 260 -0.66 -2.86 47.19
CA ARG A 260 0.33 -3.91 46.86
C ARG A 260 -0.22 -4.90 45.85
N GLU A 261 -1.48 -5.32 46.00
CA GLU A 261 -2.15 -6.20 45.04
C GLU A 261 -2.29 -5.53 43.67
N LYS A 262 -2.74 -4.27 43.63
CA LYS A 262 -2.79 -3.49 42.38
C LYS A 262 -1.42 -3.37 41.72
N LEU A 263 -0.36 -3.12 42.49
CA LEU A 263 0.99 -3.05 41.97
C LEU A 263 1.41 -4.39 41.35
N ALA A 264 1.14 -5.52 42.00
CA ALA A 264 1.43 -6.84 41.45
C ALA A 264 0.67 -7.11 40.13
N THR A 265 -0.60 -6.72 40.04
CA THR A 265 -1.36 -6.85 38.78
C THR A 265 -0.81 -5.97 37.66
N SER A 266 -0.36 -4.75 38.00
CA SER A 266 0.27 -3.85 37.04
C SER A 266 1.60 -4.40 36.53
N ASP A 267 2.39 -5.00 37.40
CA ASP A 267 3.70 -5.56 37.06
C ASP A 267 3.57 -6.77 36.12
N GLU A 268 2.60 -7.66 36.35
CA GLU A 268 2.33 -8.78 35.45
C GLU A 268 1.80 -8.32 34.08
N ASN A 269 0.94 -7.30 34.04
CA ASN A 269 0.51 -6.69 32.79
C ASN A 269 1.70 -6.10 32.01
N LEU A 270 2.63 -5.45 32.70
CA LEU A 270 3.83 -4.90 32.08
C LEU A 270 4.71 -6.01 31.51
N ARG A 271 4.87 -7.13 32.23
CA ARG A 271 5.58 -8.32 31.76
C ARG A 271 4.95 -8.93 30.50
N LEU A 272 3.62 -9.00 30.43
CA LEU A 272 2.90 -9.44 29.22
C LEU A 272 3.13 -8.50 28.04
N THR A 273 3.11 -7.18 28.27
CA THR A 273 3.40 -6.21 27.20
C THR A 273 4.85 -6.29 26.70
N GLN A 274 5.81 -6.55 27.59
CA GLN A 274 7.20 -6.77 27.19
C GLN A 274 7.37 -8.05 26.36
N SER A 275 6.70 -9.15 26.75
CA SER A 275 6.71 -10.38 25.95
C SER A 275 6.12 -10.16 24.55
N SER A 276 5.07 -9.34 24.42
CA SER A 276 4.52 -8.96 23.13
C SER A 276 5.52 -8.11 22.31
N LEU A 277 6.28 -7.22 22.95
CA LEU A 277 7.30 -6.41 22.29
C LEU A 277 8.44 -7.26 21.71
N ASP A 278 8.85 -8.33 22.40
CA ASP A 278 9.84 -9.28 21.88
C ASP A 278 9.31 -10.06 20.66
N GLU A 279 8.01 -10.36 20.63
CA GLU A 279 7.38 -10.93 19.43
C GLU A 279 7.43 -9.95 18.25
N PHE A 280 7.24 -8.64 18.48
CA PHE A 280 7.41 -7.60 17.46
C PHE A 280 8.84 -7.54 16.91
N ALA A 281 9.87 -7.76 17.74
CA ALA A 281 11.24 -7.86 17.26
C ALA A 281 11.44 -9.06 16.32
N ASN A 282 10.81 -10.20 16.63
CA ASN A 282 10.78 -11.37 15.74
C ASN A 282 10.06 -11.09 14.41
N PHE A 283 8.97 -10.32 14.42
CA PHE A 283 8.32 -9.87 13.19
C PHE A 283 9.25 -9.00 12.33
N GLY A 284 10.04 -8.12 12.95
CA GLY A 284 11.05 -7.33 12.23
C GLY A 284 12.06 -8.19 11.48
N GLY A 285 12.49 -9.31 12.07
CA GLY A 285 13.36 -10.30 11.39
C GLY A 285 12.69 -10.95 10.18
N LYS A 286 11.42 -11.35 10.31
CA LYS A 286 10.63 -11.94 9.22
C LYS A 286 10.40 -10.94 8.07
N VAL A 287 10.13 -9.67 8.39
CA VAL A 287 9.95 -8.61 7.38
C VAL A 287 11.22 -8.44 6.55
N LYS A 288 12.40 -8.38 7.19
CA LYS A 288 13.68 -8.29 6.48
C LYS A 288 13.95 -9.50 5.58
N ALA A 289 13.60 -10.70 6.03
CA ALA A 289 13.73 -11.92 5.23
C ALA A 289 12.83 -11.87 3.98
N LEU A 290 11.58 -11.40 4.14
CA LEU A 290 10.65 -11.22 3.02
C LEU A 290 11.10 -10.13 2.06
N GLU A 291 11.67 -9.02 2.54
CA GLU A 291 12.26 -7.98 1.70
C GLU A 291 13.42 -8.53 0.84
N LEU A 292 14.30 -9.34 1.44
CA LEU A 292 15.38 -10.00 0.72
C LEU A 292 14.84 -10.96 -0.36
N GLU A 293 13.82 -11.75 -0.03
CA GLU A 293 13.18 -12.68 -0.97
C GLU A 293 12.49 -11.93 -2.13
N LEU A 294 11.81 -10.83 -1.84
CA LEU A 294 11.19 -9.95 -2.83
C LEU A 294 12.24 -9.40 -3.81
N GLU A 295 13.38 -8.93 -3.32
CA GLU A 295 14.46 -8.40 -4.15
C GLU A 295 15.11 -9.49 -5.01
N GLY A 296 15.28 -10.70 -4.45
CA GLY A 296 15.69 -11.88 -5.20
C GLY A 296 14.70 -12.26 -6.30
N ALA A 297 13.39 -12.20 -6.02
CA ALA A 297 12.34 -12.45 -7.00
C ALA A 297 12.33 -11.40 -8.13
N ARG A 298 12.51 -10.11 -7.80
CA ARG A 298 12.65 -9.02 -8.79
C ARG A 298 13.84 -9.23 -9.70
N SER A 299 15.00 -9.58 -9.14
CA SER A 299 16.21 -9.86 -9.92
C SER A 299 16.00 -11.02 -10.90
N ARG A 300 15.30 -12.09 -10.48
CA ARG A 300 14.92 -13.21 -11.35
C ARG A 300 13.94 -12.78 -12.45
N ALA A 301 12.92 -11.98 -12.11
CA ALA A 301 11.95 -11.47 -13.07
C ALA A 301 12.62 -10.59 -14.14
N TYR A 302 13.53 -9.70 -13.73
CA TYR A 302 14.31 -8.87 -14.66
C TYR A 302 15.17 -9.74 -15.60
N LYS A 303 15.84 -10.76 -15.07
CA LYS A 303 16.63 -11.70 -15.90
C LYS A 303 15.76 -12.43 -16.93
N LEU A 304 14.57 -12.88 -16.54
CA LEU A 304 13.61 -13.51 -17.46
C LEU A 304 13.08 -12.53 -18.51
N GLN A 305 12.83 -11.27 -18.12
CA GLN A 305 12.40 -10.23 -19.05
C GLN A 305 13.45 -9.99 -20.15
N VAL A 306 14.73 -9.90 -19.78
CA VAL A 306 15.84 -9.76 -20.74
C VAL A 306 15.93 -10.98 -21.65
N GLN A 307 15.77 -12.20 -21.12
CA GLN A 307 15.76 -13.43 -21.93
C GLN A 307 14.59 -13.47 -22.90
N ASN A 308 13.39 -13.05 -22.49
CA ASN A 308 12.23 -12.97 -23.36
C ASN A 308 12.43 -11.95 -24.49
N ALA A 309 12.97 -10.77 -24.18
CA ALA A 309 13.29 -9.77 -25.21
C ALA A 309 14.31 -10.30 -26.23
N GLN A 310 15.33 -11.05 -25.78
CA GLN A 310 16.29 -11.69 -26.67
C GLN A 310 15.65 -12.78 -27.54
N LEU A 311 14.75 -13.59 -26.98
CA LEU A 311 14.01 -14.61 -27.72
C LEU A 311 13.09 -13.99 -28.77
N GLU A 312 12.38 -12.92 -28.44
CA GLU A 312 11.55 -12.17 -29.39
C GLU A 312 12.38 -11.59 -30.53
N GLN A 313 13.55 -11.01 -30.23
CA GLN A 313 14.46 -10.51 -31.25
C GLN A 313 14.96 -11.64 -32.18
N ASN A 314 15.35 -12.79 -31.61
CA ASN A 314 15.79 -13.96 -32.37
C ASN A 314 14.65 -14.51 -33.26
N MET A 315 13.43 -14.57 -32.73
CA MET A 315 12.25 -15.00 -33.49
C MET A 315 11.99 -14.03 -34.65
N ASN A 316 12.04 -12.73 -34.42
CA ASN A 316 11.88 -11.73 -35.48
C ASN A 316 12.94 -11.89 -36.58
N MET A 317 14.22 -12.11 -36.22
CA MET A 317 15.26 -12.42 -37.22
C MET A 317 15.01 -13.72 -37.99
N ALA A 318 14.52 -14.76 -37.31
CA ALA A 318 14.17 -16.02 -37.97
C ALA A 318 12.99 -15.84 -38.94
N THR A 319 11.98 -15.05 -38.58
CA THR A 319 10.84 -14.75 -39.47
C THR A 319 11.26 -13.95 -40.70
N THR A 320 12.18 -12.98 -40.57
CA THR A 320 12.67 -12.21 -41.72
C THR A 320 13.49 -13.06 -42.67
N GLU A 321 14.37 -13.92 -42.16
CA GLU A 321 15.11 -14.89 -42.98
C GLU A 321 14.17 -15.91 -43.65
N LEU A 322 13.11 -16.36 -42.96
CA LEU A 322 12.09 -17.23 -43.55
C LEU A 322 11.32 -16.52 -44.68
N HIS A 323 10.94 -15.25 -44.51
CA HIS A 323 10.32 -14.47 -45.57
C HIS A 323 11.22 -14.29 -46.79
N LYS A 324 12.52 -14.09 -46.57
CA LYS A 324 13.54 -13.99 -47.64
C LYS A 324 13.77 -15.34 -48.34
N ALA A 325 13.76 -16.45 -47.60
CA ALA A 325 13.83 -17.78 -48.19
C ALA A 325 12.58 -18.08 -49.02
N ASN A 326 11.40 -17.70 -48.53
CA ASN A 326 10.13 -17.88 -49.24
C ASN A 326 10.06 -17.05 -50.53
N SER A 327 10.53 -15.79 -50.51
CA SER A 327 10.58 -14.97 -51.73
C SER A 327 11.54 -15.54 -52.77
N LYS A 328 12.71 -16.06 -52.34
CA LYS A 328 13.63 -16.80 -53.22
C LYS A 328 13.01 -18.07 -53.78
N ALA A 329 12.28 -18.84 -52.96
CA ALA A 329 11.60 -20.06 -53.39
C ALA A 329 10.56 -19.76 -54.47
N LYS A 330 9.71 -18.73 -54.27
CA LYS A 330 8.76 -18.27 -55.28
C LYS A 330 9.43 -17.81 -56.57
N GLN A 331 10.57 -17.12 -56.46
CA GLN A 331 11.36 -16.72 -57.63
C GLN A 331 11.88 -17.94 -58.39
N LEU A 332 12.43 -18.93 -57.70
CA LEU A 332 12.90 -20.17 -58.32
C LEU A 332 11.75 -20.94 -58.96
N GLU A 333 10.59 -21.03 -58.31
CA GLU A 333 9.40 -21.67 -58.88
C GLU A 333 8.98 -21.00 -60.20
N SER A 334 8.98 -19.67 -60.27
CA SER A 334 8.68 -18.94 -61.51
C SER A 334 9.71 -19.21 -62.62
N LYS A 335 10.99 -19.33 -62.27
CA LYS A 335 12.05 -19.67 -63.22
C LYS A 335 11.92 -21.11 -63.72
N VAL A 336 11.55 -22.06 -62.85
CA VAL A 336 11.31 -23.45 -63.24
C VAL A 336 10.14 -23.52 -64.24
N LYS A 337 9.02 -22.85 -63.95
CA LYS A 337 7.89 -22.77 -64.88
C LYS A 337 8.28 -22.18 -66.23
N GLN A 338 9.11 -21.13 -66.23
CA GLN A 338 9.62 -20.55 -67.49
C GLN A 338 10.49 -21.56 -68.26
N LEU A 339 11.41 -22.25 -67.59
CA LEU A 339 12.27 -23.26 -68.22
C LEU A 339 11.47 -24.45 -68.77
N GLU A 340 10.40 -24.86 -68.08
CA GLU A 340 9.50 -25.90 -68.58
C GLU A 340 8.82 -25.48 -69.89
N VAL A 341 8.33 -24.23 -69.98
CA VAL A 341 7.75 -23.66 -71.20
C VAL A 341 8.79 -23.59 -72.32
N ASP A 342 10.00 -23.12 -72.02
CA ASP A 342 11.09 -23.02 -73.00
C ASP A 342 11.53 -24.40 -73.52
N LEU A 343 11.53 -25.42 -72.65
CA LEU A 343 11.86 -26.80 -73.00
C LEU A 343 10.79 -27.41 -73.90
N VAL A 344 9.50 -27.21 -73.60
CA VAL A 344 8.39 -27.64 -74.47
C VAL A 344 8.51 -26.99 -75.85
N SER A 345 8.73 -25.67 -75.91
CA SER A 345 8.92 -24.96 -77.18
C SER A 345 10.14 -25.46 -77.96
N SER A 346 11.25 -25.76 -77.27
CA SER A 346 12.45 -26.31 -77.90
C SER A 346 12.20 -27.70 -78.48
N ARG A 347 11.43 -28.54 -77.78
CA ARG A 347 11.03 -29.87 -78.25
C ARG A 347 10.11 -29.80 -79.47
N GLU A 348 9.16 -28.87 -79.50
CA GLU A 348 8.29 -28.64 -80.66
C GLU A 348 9.10 -28.19 -81.89
N LYS A 349 10.05 -27.26 -81.70
CA LYS A 349 10.97 -26.83 -82.76
C LYS A 349 11.80 -28.00 -83.29
N LEU A 350 12.35 -28.83 -82.41
CA LEU A 350 13.11 -30.02 -82.80
C LEU A 350 12.25 -30.98 -83.63
N GLY A 351 11.03 -31.28 -83.19
CA GLY A 351 10.10 -32.13 -83.95
C GLY A 351 9.76 -31.56 -85.35
N SER A 352 9.58 -30.24 -85.45
CA SER A 352 9.39 -29.56 -86.74
C SER A 352 10.62 -29.68 -87.64
N THR A 353 11.83 -29.53 -87.09
CA THR A 353 13.07 -29.70 -87.86
C THR A 353 13.27 -31.15 -88.32
N GLU A 354 12.97 -32.14 -87.48
CA GLU A 354 13.02 -33.56 -87.85
C GLU A 354 12.03 -33.88 -88.98
N GLN A 355 10.81 -33.35 -88.90
CA GLN A 355 9.79 -33.54 -89.95
C GLN A 355 10.23 -32.88 -91.28
N SER A 356 10.80 -31.67 -91.20
CA SER A 356 11.37 -30.99 -92.38
C SER A 356 12.51 -31.81 -92.98
N LEU A 357 13.43 -32.32 -92.16
CA LEU A 357 14.54 -33.14 -92.61
C LEU A 357 14.05 -34.41 -93.30
N ALA A 358 13.10 -35.13 -92.71
CA ALA A 358 12.48 -36.31 -93.30
C ALA A 358 11.79 -36.00 -94.64
N SER A 359 11.21 -34.81 -94.79
CA SER A 359 10.64 -34.35 -96.06
C SER A 359 11.71 -34.07 -97.10
N THR A 360 12.81 -33.41 -96.72
CA THR A 360 13.94 -33.16 -97.63
C THR A 360 14.60 -34.45 -98.08
N GLN A 361 14.75 -35.43 -97.19
CA GLN A 361 15.30 -36.74 -97.51
C GLN A 361 14.41 -37.47 -98.53
N ARG A 362 13.09 -37.54 -98.30
CA ARG A 362 12.15 -38.13 -99.28
C ARG A 362 12.20 -37.42 -100.64
N SER A 363 12.35 -36.09 -100.64
CA SER A 363 12.51 -35.32 -101.88
C SER A 363 13.82 -35.65 -102.60
N LEU A 364 14.92 -35.84 -101.87
CA LEU A 364 16.22 -36.21 -102.41
C LEU A 364 16.17 -37.62 -103.04
N GLU A 365 15.61 -38.59 -102.32
CA GLU A 365 15.41 -39.97 -102.81
C GLU A 365 14.58 -39.99 -104.11
N SER A 366 13.50 -39.21 -104.17
CA SER A 366 12.69 -39.07 -105.40
C SER A 366 13.47 -38.45 -106.56
N MET A 367 14.34 -37.48 -106.28
CA MET A 367 15.20 -36.86 -107.30
C MET A 367 16.26 -37.83 -107.80
N GLU A 368 16.87 -38.61 -106.90
CA GLU A 368 17.84 -39.65 -107.23
C GLU A 368 17.20 -40.71 -108.14
N GLU A 369 16.00 -41.19 -107.81
CA GLU A 369 15.26 -42.14 -108.64
C GLU A 369 14.97 -41.59 -110.05
N LYS A 370 14.56 -40.31 -110.15
CA LYS A 370 14.38 -39.63 -111.44
C LYS A 370 15.68 -39.50 -112.24
N CYS A 371 16.80 -39.19 -111.58
CA CYS A 371 18.10 -39.15 -112.22
C CYS A 371 18.51 -40.54 -112.73
N SER A 372 18.36 -41.59 -111.92
CA SER A 372 18.63 -42.97 -112.33
C SER A 372 17.72 -43.44 -113.47
N SER A 373 16.45 -43.02 -113.48
CA SER A 373 15.51 -43.30 -114.58
C SER A 373 15.96 -42.60 -115.87
N THR A 374 16.28 -41.31 -115.80
CA THR A 374 16.79 -40.53 -116.94
C THR A 374 18.09 -41.13 -117.48
N TYR A 375 19.00 -41.55 -116.61
CA TYR A 375 20.25 -42.21 -117.01
C TYR A 375 20.00 -43.54 -117.73
N ARG A 376 19.07 -44.38 -117.22
CA ARG A 376 18.65 -45.62 -117.89
C ARG A 376 18.04 -45.36 -119.27
N GLN A 377 17.20 -44.33 -119.41
CA GLN A 377 16.65 -43.92 -120.70
C GLN A 377 17.75 -43.45 -121.65
N TYR A 378 18.70 -42.65 -121.17
CA TYR A 378 19.84 -42.18 -121.94
C TYR A 378 20.66 -43.35 -122.49
N GLU A 379 21.08 -44.30 -121.65
CA GLU A 379 21.83 -45.47 -122.12
C GLU A 379 21.02 -46.30 -123.13
N SER A 380 19.71 -46.48 -122.92
CA SER A 380 18.85 -47.15 -123.92
C SER A 380 18.79 -46.41 -125.25
N THR A 381 18.68 -45.07 -125.25
CA THR A 381 18.68 -44.29 -126.51
C THR A 381 20.04 -44.32 -127.20
N LYS A 382 21.14 -44.33 -126.44
CA LYS A 382 22.50 -44.44 -126.95
C LYS A 382 22.76 -45.81 -127.58
N GLU A 383 22.28 -46.90 -126.97
CA GLU A 383 22.33 -48.24 -127.53
C GLU A 383 21.54 -48.32 -128.85
N LYS A 384 20.30 -47.81 -128.86
CA LYS A 384 19.48 -47.71 -130.09
C LYS A 384 20.20 -46.92 -131.19
N LEU A 385 20.81 -45.79 -130.86
CA LEU A 385 21.60 -44.99 -131.81
C LEU A 385 22.81 -45.79 -132.33
N GLY A 386 23.48 -46.55 -131.46
CA GLY A 386 24.55 -47.48 -131.83
C GLY A 386 24.08 -48.50 -132.86
N THR A 387 22.96 -49.19 -132.60
CA THR A 387 22.38 -50.15 -133.56
C THR A 387 22.02 -49.50 -134.89
N CYS A 388 21.43 -48.29 -134.88
CA CYS A 388 21.08 -47.55 -136.09
C CYS A 388 22.33 -47.16 -136.91
N LYS A 389 23.43 -46.81 -136.22
CA LYS A 389 24.72 -46.52 -136.86
C LYS A 389 25.31 -47.77 -137.52
N GLU A 390 25.25 -48.93 -136.86
CA GLU A 390 25.70 -50.20 -137.42
C GLU A 390 24.86 -50.63 -138.63
N THR A 391 23.52 -50.49 -138.56
CA THR A 391 22.64 -50.78 -139.71
C THR A 391 22.95 -49.85 -140.88
N LEU A 392 23.15 -48.55 -140.63
CA LEU A 392 23.51 -47.59 -141.67
C LEU A 392 24.86 -47.95 -142.33
N GLU A 393 25.86 -48.36 -141.55
CA GLU A 393 27.16 -48.77 -142.11
C GLU A 393 27.04 -50.06 -142.93
N ASN A 394 26.24 -51.02 -142.48
CA ASN A 394 25.92 -52.22 -143.24
C ASN A 394 25.18 -51.89 -144.55
N GLU A 395 24.17 -51.02 -144.51
CA GLU A 395 23.47 -50.55 -145.70
C GLU A 395 24.41 -49.84 -146.68
N ARG A 396 25.32 -48.99 -146.19
CA ARG A 396 26.36 -48.36 -147.00
C ARG A 396 27.31 -49.37 -147.61
N MET A 397 27.73 -50.38 -146.86
CA MET A 397 28.57 -51.48 -147.37
C MET A 397 27.84 -52.25 -148.48
N ILE A 398 26.57 -52.60 -148.27
CA ILE A 398 25.73 -53.29 -149.27
C ILE A 398 25.60 -52.42 -150.52
N MET A 399 25.30 -51.12 -150.37
CA MET A 399 25.21 -50.19 -151.52
C MET A 399 26.54 -50.06 -152.27
N ARG A 400 27.68 -50.05 -151.57
CA ARG A 400 29.00 -50.04 -152.21
C ARG A 400 29.23 -51.33 -153.00
N ASN A 401 28.96 -52.49 -152.41
CA ASN A 401 29.06 -53.78 -153.09
C ASN A 401 28.12 -53.87 -154.29
N LEU A 402 26.89 -53.38 -154.16
CA LEU A 402 25.91 -53.35 -155.24
C LEU A 402 26.40 -52.43 -156.38
N LYS A 403 26.91 -51.24 -156.05
CA LYS A 403 27.51 -50.30 -157.00
C LYS A 403 28.69 -50.95 -157.73
N ASP A 404 29.60 -51.60 -157.01
CA ASP A 404 30.76 -52.25 -157.62
C ASP A 404 30.33 -53.40 -158.54
N THR A 405 29.35 -54.21 -158.11
CA THR A 405 28.79 -55.31 -158.92
C THR A 405 28.11 -54.80 -160.18
N LEU A 406 27.21 -53.81 -160.06
CA LEU A 406 26.55 -53.17 -161.21
C LEU A 406 27.55 -52.52 -162.14
N THR A 407 28.58 -51.85 -161.61
CA THR A 407 29.63 -51.25 -162.44
C THR A 407 30.37 -52.34 -163.22
N LEU A 408 30.73 -53.45 -162.56
CA LEU A 408 31.45 -54.56 -163.20
C LEU A 408 30.57 -55.27 -164.25
N ASP A 409 29.32 -55.55 -163.94
CA ASP A 409 28.38 -56.20 -164.85
C ASP A 409 28.02 -55.29 -166.04
N VAL A 410 27.84 -53.98 -165.82
CA VAL A 410 27.61 -53.02 -166.90
C VAL A 410 28.85 -52.90 -167.78
N TYR A 411 30.07 -52.81 -167.23
CA TYR A 411 31.29 -52.78 -168.03
C TYR A 411 31.53 -54.10 -168.78
N ARG A 412 31.19 -55.25 -168.18
CA ARG A 412 31.29 -56.57 -168.83
C ARG A 412 30.27 -56.72 -169.96
N SER A 413 29.03 -56.30 -169.74
CA SER A 413 27.97 -56.24 -170.76
C SER A 413 28.34 -55.28 -171.88
N LEU A 414 28.84 -54.08 -171.54
CA LEU A 414 29.29 -53.08 -172.51
C LEU A 414 30.46 -53.60 -173.33
N GLY A 415 31.42 -54.28 -172.70
CA GLY A 415 32.51 -54.98 -173.38
C GLY A 415 32.02 -56.10 -174.30
N ALA A 416 31.02 -56.88 -173.89
CA ALA A 416 30.39 -57.91 -174.72
C ALA A 416 29.65 -57.29 -175.91
N THR A 417 28.96 -56.17 -175.74
CA THR A 417 28.34 -55.44 -176.86
C THR A 417 29.38 -54.83 -177.79
N HIS A 418 30.50 -54.30 -177.29
CA HIS A 418 31.62 -53.84 -178.12
C HIS A 418 32.29 -54.97 -178.88
N GLN A 419 32.45 -56.16 -178.28
CA GLN A 419 32.93 -57.35 -178.99
C GLN A 419 31.93 -57.79 -180.06
N SER A 420 30.63 -57.79 -179.77
CA SER A 420 29.59 -58.12 -180.75
C SER A 420 29.55 -57.10 -181.89
N LEU A 421 29.69 -55.80 -181.58
CA LEU A 421 29.74 -54.74 -182.58
C LEU A 421 31.04 -54.80 -183.39
N GLY A 422 32.17 -55.12 -182.76
CA GLY A 422 33.45 -55.33 -183.43
C GLY A 422 33.40 -56.56 -184.35
N ALA A 423 32.76 -57.65 -183.92
CA ALA A 423 32.53 -58.84 -184.74
C ALA A 423 31.58 -58.54 -185.91
N PHE A 424 30.53 -57.75 -185.67
CA PHE A 424 29.60 -57.32 -186.70
C PHE A 424 30.28 -56.42 -187.73
N LEU A 425 30.99 -55.38 -187.28
CA LEU A 425 31.74 -54.46 -188.14
C LEU A 425 32.87 -55.16 -188.91
N SER A 426 33.52 -56.17 -188.33
CA SER A 426 34.50 -57.01 -189.03
C SER A 426 33.88 -57.83 -190.17
N ALA A 427 32.59 -58.16 -190.10
CA ALA A 427 31.89 -58.93 -191.14
C ALA A 427 31.45 -58.07 -192.34
N ILE A 428 31.45 -56.72 -192.23
CA ILE A 428 30.92 -55.81 -193.26
C ILE A 428 32.01 -55.06 -194.05
N GLY A 429 33.29 -55.35 -193.81
CA GLY A 429 34.39 -54.91 -194.68
C GLY A 429 34.52 -53.39 -194.84
N GLN A 430 35.08 -52.70 -193.83
CA GLN A 430 35.66 -51.37 -193.97
C GLN A 430 36.93 -51.21 -193.10
N PRO A 431 37.92 -50.39 -193.54
CA PRO A 431 39.24 -50.26 -192.90
C PRO A 431 39.24 -49.33 -191.65
N PRO A 432 40.30 -49.38 -190.80
CA PRO A 432 40.37 -48.67 -189.52
C PRO A 432 41.05 -47.30 -189.65
N ILE A 433 40.46 -46.23 -189.09
CA ILE A 433 41.13 -44.91 -188.94
C ILE A 433 40.69 -44.22 -187.62
N SER A 434 41.63 -44.28 -186.67
CA SER A 434 42.16 -43.24 -185.76
C SER A 434 41.33 -42.53 -184.69
N GLU A 435 41.86 -42.67 -183.47
CA GLU A 435 42.03 -41.69 -182.39
C GLU A 435 41.79 -40.21 -182.74
N GLU A 436 41.14 -39.45 -181.84
CA GLU A 436 41.66 -38.16 -181.32
C GLU A 436 40.77 -37.61 -180.16
N GLY A 437 41.39 -37.39 -178.99
CA GLY A 437 41.17 -36.26 -178.07
C GLY A 437 39.79 -36.04 -177.41
N ASN A 438 39.62 -36.23 -176.09
CA ASN A 438 40.19 -35.50 -174.94
C ASN A 438 39.20 -34.50 -174.28
N VAL A 439 39.36 -34.38 -172.95
CA VAL A 439 38.97 -33.27 -172.05
C VAL A 439 37.62 -33.37 -171.29
N LEU A 440 37.61 -34.20 -170.23
CA LEU A 440 37.59 -33.85 -168.77
C LEU A 440 37.41 -32.33 -168.38
N PRO A 441 37.26 -31.91 -167.10
CA PRO A 441 36.34 -32.20 -165.96
C PRO A 441 35.61 -30.94 -165.42
N LYS A 442 34.73 -31.10 -164.40
CA LYS A 442 34.80 -30.49 -163.03
C LYS A 442 33.42 -30.56 -162.35
N LYS A 443 33.27 -31.22 -161.19
CA LYS A 443 33.60 -30.81 -159.79
C LYS A 443 32.68 -29.72 -159.22
N GLU A 444 32.04 -30.08 -158.11
CA GLU A 444 31.83 -29.37 -156.81
C GLU A 444 30.45 -29.77 -156.26
N SER A 445 30.37 -30.67 -155.27
CA SER A 445 30.70 -30.53 -153.83
C SER A 445 29.65 -29.71 -153.06
N ASP A 446 28.98 -30.38 -152.12
CA ASP A 446 28.89 -30.00 -150.70
C ASP A 446 28.91 -31.28 -149.85
#